data_AF-A0A2A3K0T4-F1
#
_entry.id   AF-A0A2A3K0T4-F1
#
_cell.length_a   1.000
_cell.length_b   1.000
_cell.length_c   1.000
_cell.angle_alpha   90.00
_cell.angle_beta   90.00
_cell.angle_gamma   90.00
#
_symmetry.space_group_name_H-M   'P 1'
#
loop_
_entity.id
_entity.type
_entity.pdbx_description
1 polymer ?
#
loop_
_entity_poly.entity_id
_entity_poly.type
_entity_poly.pdbx_seq_one_letter_code
_entity_poly.pdbx_strand_id
1 'polypeptide(L)'
;MKTKFEITKKGVEGQKVGDIVEFDGEKVPGFLLNKGRVLTERVAVTNPATGAVQESAQERQALLAEAAKVLDDEHFSAEGVPDVREINALLDEGVAKFAAAERDQLWPGIAEAVKADRG
;
A
#
# COMPACT_ATOMS: atom_id res chain seq x y z
N MET A 1 -17.94 -11.09 -12.59
CA MET A 1 -16.80 -10.66 -11.74
C MET A 1 -17.28 -9.45 -10.97
N LYS A 2 -17.19 -9.50 -9.63
CA LYS A 2 -17.56 -8.36 -8.78
C LYS A 2 -16.38 -7.42 -8.71
N THR A 3 -16.61 -6.15 -9.01
CA THR A 3 -15.60 -5.10 -8.96
C THR A 3 -15.80 -4.30 -7.69
N LYS A 4 -14.74 -4.19 -6.88
CA LYS A 4 -14.73 -3.36 -5.67
C LYS A 4 -14.30 -1.94 -6.02
N PHE A 5 -14.93 -0.95 -5.42
CA PHE A 5 -14.64 0.47 -5.67
C PHE A 5 -14.64 1.25 -4.37
N GLU A 6 -13.53 1.91 -4.07
CA GLU A 6 -13.39 2.75 -2.88
C GLU A 6 -13.75 4.18 -3.21
N ILE A 7 -14.65 4.78 -2.43
CA ILE A 7 -15.05 6.18 -2.58
C ILE A 7 -13.99 7.08 -1.95
N THR A 8 -13.32 7.88 -2.76
CA THR A 8 -12.28 8.83 -2.29
C THR A 8 -12.77 10.28 -2.29
N LYS A 9 -13.95 10.55 -2.86
CA LYS A 9 -14.54 11.90 -2.92
C LYS A 9 -15.97 11.92 -2.42
N LYS A 10 -16.34 13.03 -1.75
CA LYS A 10 -17.71 13.29 -1.31
C LYS A 10 -18.67 13.43 -2.52
N GLY A 11 -19.95 13.18 -2.28
CA GLY A 11 -21.01 13.34 -3.29
C GLY A 11 -21.39 12.04 -4.02
N VAL A 12 -21.21 10.90 -3.36
CA VAL A 12 -21.91 9.65 -3.70
C VAL A 12 -23.07 9.53 -2.72
N GLU A 13 -24.29 9.35 -3.23
CA GLU A 13 -25.50 9.32 -2.42
C GLU A 13 -25.51 8.09 -1.50
N GLY A 14 -25.74 8.31 -0.20
CA GLY A 14 -25.79 7.24 0.80
C GLY A 14 -24.43 6.64 1.21
N GLN A 15 -23.31 7.15 0.68
CA GLN A 15 -21.98 6.62 0.93
C GLN A 15 -21.00 7.71 1.37
N LYS A 16 -20.05 7.36 2.23
CA LYS A 16 -19.01 8.24 2.77
C LYS A 16 -17.68 8.00 2.07
N VAL A 17 -16.77 8.96 2.19
CA VAL A 17 -15.37 8.76 1.78
C VAL A 17 -14.78 7.66 2.65
N GLY A 18 -14.19 6.66 2.01
CA GLY A 18 -13.68 5.42 2.61
C GLY A 18 -14.60 4.21 2.46
N ASP A 19 -15.86 4.39 2.03
CA ASP A 19 -16.77 3.26 1.83
C ASP A 19 -16.40 2.47 0.56
N ILE A 20 -16.55 1.14 0.65
CA ILE A 20 -16.33 0.21 -0.46
C ILE A 20 -17.68 -0.19 -1.04
N VAL A 21 -17.86 0.05 -2.33
CA VAL A 21 -19.03 -0.35 -3.11
C VAL A 21 -18.65 -1.50 -4.03
N GLU A 22 -19.45 -2.56 -4.03
CA GLU A 22 -19.33 -3.67 -4.98
C GLU A 22 -20.38 -3.52 -6.07
N PHE A 23 -19.98 -3.71 -7.33
CA PHE A 23 -20.91 -3.80 -8.45
C PHE A 23 -20.51 -4.92 -9.40
N ASP A 24 -21.51 -5.48 -10.08
CA ASP A 24 -21.31 -6.51 -11.09
C ASP A 24 -20.99 -5.83 -12.44
N GLY A 25 -19.77 -6.03 -12.92
CA GLY A 25 -19.34 -5.53 -14.24
C GLY A 25 -17.94 -4.95 -14.25
N GLU A 26 -17.36 -4.90 -15.45
CA GLU A 26 -16.00 -4.40 -15.69
C GLU A 26 -15.95 -2.86 -15.77
N LYS A 27 -17.09 -2.23 -16.07
CA LYS A 27 -17.21 -0.77 -16.24
C LYS A 27 -17.71 -0.11 -14.97
N VAL A 28 -17.02 0.94 -14.53
CA VAL A 28 -17.44 1.78 -13.39
C VAL A 28 -18.78 2.45 -13.71
N PRO A 29 -19.82 2.28 -12.87
CA PRO A 29 -21.08 2.96 -13.02
C PRO A 29 -20.94 4.49 -13.04
N GLY A 30 -21.80 5.17 -13.80
CA GLY A 30 -21.71 6.63 -14.00
C GLY A 30 -21.71 7.44 -12.71
N PHE A 31 -22.44 6.99 -11.69
CA PHE A 31 -22.50 7.65 -10.38
C PHE A 31 -21.20 7.52 -9.55
N LEU A 32 -20.31 6.60 -9.92
CA LEU A 32 -18.99 6.39 -9.31
C LEU A 32 -17.84 6.97 -10.15
N LEU A 33 -18.10 7.40 -11.39
CA LEU A 33 -17.06 7.99 -12.24
C LEU A 33 -16.42 9.20 -11.55
N ASN A 34 -15.09 9.17 -11.45
CA ASN A 34 -14.27 10.19 -10.78
C ASN A 34 -14.56 10.38 -9.28
N LYS A 35 -15.27 9.44 -8.63
CA LYS A 35 -15.60 9.49 -7.19
C LYS A 35 -14.70 8.62 -6.32
N GLY A 36 -13.75 7.92 -6.93
CA GLY A 36 -13.01 6.86 -6.25
C GLY A 36 -12.07 6.13 -7.18
N ARG A 37 -11.61 4.97 -6.72
CA ARG A 37 -10.72 4.08 -7.47
C ARG A 37 -11.27 2.66 -7.49
N VAL A 38 -11.08 1.97 -8.62
CA VAL A 38 -11.37 0.54 -8.74
C VAL A 38 -10.29 -0.23 -7.98
N LEU A 39 -10.72 -1.05 -7.03
CA LEU A 39 -9.88 -2.01 -6.34
C LEU A 39 -9.85 -3.30 -7.18
N THR A 40 -9.06 -3.29 -8.25
CA THR A 40 -8.56 -4.55 -8.82
C THR A 40 -7.64 -5.19 -7.80
N GLU A 41 -7.60 -6.52 -7.70
CA GLU A 41 -6.77 -7.33 -6.77
C GLU A 41 -5.25 -7.14 -6.95
N ARG A 42 -4.78 -5.90 -7.04
CA ARG A 42 -3.44 -5.49 -6.65
C ARG A 42 -3.50 -5.28 -5.16
N VAL A 43 -2.62 -5.96 -4.44
CA VAL A 43 -2.45 -5.92 -2.99
C VAL A 43 -2.75 -4.52 -2.48
N ALA A 44 -3.89 -4.36 -1.81
CA ALA A 44 -4.28 -3.09 -1.24
C ALA A 44 -3.45 -2.87 0.01
N VAL A 45 -2.28 -2.25 -0.15
CA VAL A 45 -1.63 -1.52 0.95
C VAL A 45 -2.60 -0.39 1.28
N THR A 46 -3.37 -0.57 2.35
CA THR A 46 -4.34 0.42 2.83
C THR A 46 -3.59 1.70 3.16
N ASN A 47 -3.72 2.71 2.30
CA ASN A 47 -3.11 4.02 2.55
C ASN A 47 -4.00 4.81 3.54
N PRO A 48 -3.43 5.43 4.58
CA PRO A 48 -4.16 6.21 5.57
C PRO A 48 -4.68 7.52 4.95
N ALA A 49 -5.67 8.13 5.60
CA ALA A 49 -6.29 9.37 5.19
C ALA A 49 -5.27 10.47 4.82
N THR A 50 -5.54 11.19 3.74
CA THR A 50 -4.76 12.31 3.21
C THR A 50 -4.59 13.46 4.19
N GLY A 51 -3.33 13.87 4.40
CA GLY A 51 -2.98 15.19 4.93
C GLY A 51 -1.63 15.16 5.63
N ALA A 52 -0.52 15.13 4.89
CA ALA A 52 0.83 15.08 5.45
C ALA A 52 0.90 14.24 6.74
N VAL A 53 0.34 13.03 6.66
CA VAL A 53 0.19 12.20 7.85
C VAL A 53 1.57 11.64 8.10
N GLN A 54 2.14 11.94 9.28
CA GLN A 54 3.08 11.02 9.90
C GLN A 54 2.39 9.66 9.90
N GLU A 55 2.65 8.85 8.87
CA GLU A 55 2.24 7.46 8.86
C GLU A 55 2.72 6.90 10.19
N SER A 56 1.82 6.28 10.94
CA SER A 56 2.19 5.69 12.22
C SER A 56 3.33 4.70 11.98
N ALA A 57 4.19 4.49 12.98
CA ALA A 57 5.31 3.56 12.84
C ALA A 57 4.85 2.16 12.37
N GLN A 58 3.62 1.77 12.70
CA GLN A 58 2.99 0.52 12.27
C GLN A 58 2.62 0.52 10.78
N GLU A 59 2.06 1.61 10.25
CA GLU A 59 1.76 1.75 8.82
C GLU A 59 3.04 1.80 7.99
N ARG A 60 4.06 2.55 8.47
CA ARG A 60 5.40 2.56 7.85
C ARG A 60 6.02 1.17 7.82
N GLN A 61 5.89 0.43 8.92
CA GLN A 61 6.41 -0.93 9.01
C GLN A 61 5.68 -1.89 8.08
N ALA A 62 4.34 -1.78 7.96
CA ALA A 62 3.56 -2.57 7.01
C ALA A 62 3.94 -2.24 5.56
N LEU A 63 4.07 -0.96 5.21
CA LEU A 63 4.48 -0.52 3.89
C LEU A 63 5.88 -1.05 3.52
N LEU A 64 6.83 -0.97 4.47
CA LEU A 64 8.16 -1.54 4.29
C LEU A 64 8.11 -3.05 4.06
N ALA A 65 7.26 -3.77 4.80
CA ALA A 65 7.09 -5.22 4.64
C ALA A 65 6.56 -5.57 3.24
N GLU A 66 5.52 -4.88 2.78
CA GLU A 66 4.91 -5.15 1.47
C GLU A 66 5.87 -4.82 0.32
N ALA A 67 6.58 -3.69 0.38
CA ALA A 67 7.62 -3.37 -0.60
C ALA A 67 8.76 -4.39 -0.56
N ALA A 68 9.14 -4.88 0.64
CA ALA A 68 10.18 -5.88 0.78
C ALA A 68 9.77 -7.25 0.26
N LYS A 69 8.48 -7.64 0.27
CA LYS A 69 8.04 -8.94 -0.27
C LYS A 69 8.18 -9.05 -1.79
N VAL A 70 8.09 -7.93 -2.50
CA VAL A 70 8.13 -7.90 -3.97
C VAL A 70 9.52 -7.66 -4.56
N LEU A 71 10.53 -7.37 -3.72
CA LEU A 71 11.91 -7.21 -4.17
C LEU A 71 12.53 -8.54 -4.63
N ASP A 72 13.51 -8.51 -5.51
CA ASP A 72 14.33 -9.68 -5.79
C ASP A 72 15.38 -9.90 -4.68
N ASP A 73 15.81 -11.15 -4.48
CA ASP A 73 16.77 -11.52 -3.42
C ASP A 73 18.12 -10.80 -3.55
N GLU A 74 18.49 -10.39 -4.77
CA GLU A 74 19.72 -9.62 -5.04
C GLU A 74 19.70 -8.21 -4.43
N HIS A 75 18.52 -7.70 -4.08
CA HIS A 75 18.34 -6.40 -3.43
C HIS A 75 18.34 -6.49 -1.90
N PHE A 76 18.70 -7.66 -1.35
CA PHE A 76 18.93 -7.84 0.07
C PHE A 76 20.43 -7.94 0.36
N SER A 77 20.83 -7.37 1.50
CA SER A 77 22.16 -7.60 2.05
C SER A 77 22.33 -9.04 2.54
N ALA A 78 23.57 -9.44 2.82
CA ALA A 78 23.88 -10.76 3.40
C ALA A 78 23.17 -11.02 4.75
N GLU A 79 22.81 -9.96 5.48
CA GLU A 79 22.05 -10.03 6.73
C GLU A 79 20.53 -10.08 6.49
N GLY A 80 20.08 -10.11 5.24
CA GLY A 80 18.66 -10.17 4.87
C GLY A 80 17.94 -8.84 5.03
N VAL A 81 18.65 -7.72 5.02
CA VAL A 81 18.05 -6.36 5.08
C VAL A 81 17.87 -5.80 3.65
N PRO A 82 16.69 -5.28 3.28
CA PRO A 82 16.42 -4.77 1.92
C PRO A 82 17.14 -3.45 1.62
N ASP A 83 17.51 -3.23 0.36
CA ASP A 83 18.02 -1.94 -0.12
C ASP A 83 16.90 -0.90 -0.12
N VAL A 84 17.09 0.17 0.67
CA VAL A 84 16.12 1.25 0.81
C VAL A 84 15.88 2.01 -0.50
N ARG A 85 16.84 2.02 -1.42
CA ARG A 85 16.69 2.66 -2.74
C ARG A 85 15.68 1.90 -3.60
N GLU A 86 15.77 0.58 -3.59
CA GLU A 86 14.87 -0.30 -4.34
C GLU A 86 13.47 -0.30 -3.71
N ILE A 87 13.39 -0.33 -2.38
CA ILE A 87 12.13 -0.09 -1.66
C ILE A 87 11.48 1.23 -2.12
N ASN A 88 12.24 2.32 -2.15
CA ASN A 88 11.72 3.63 -2.55
C ASN A 88 11.36 3.73 -4.04
N ALA A 89 11.93 2.88 -4.90
CA ALA A 89 11.58 2.81 -6.31
C ALA A 89 10.22 2.11 -6.54
N LEU A 90 9.80 1.28 -5.58
CA LEU A 90 8.50 0.60 -5.59
C LEU A 90 7.36 1.45 -5.02
N LEU A 91 7.67 2.59 -4.40
CA LEU A 91 6.68 3.49 -3.82
C LEU A 91 6.10 4.45 -4.87
N ASP A 92 4.80 4.76 -4.74
CA ASP A 92 4.16 5.79 -5.55
C ASP A 92 4.75 7.18 -5.28
N GLU A 93 4.70 8.09 -6.27
CA GLU A 93 5.28 9.45 -6.20
C GLU A 93 4.73 10.32 -5.03
N GLY A 94 3.59 9.96 -4.46
CA GLY A 94 2.97 10.65 -3.31
C GLY A 94 3.30 10.08 -1.94
N VAL A 95 4.05 8.97 -1.87
CA VAL A 95 4.38 8.28 -0.62
C VAL A 95 5.74 8.78 -0.10
N ALA A 96 5.82 9.00 1.21
CA ALA A 96 7.06 9.41 1.84
C ALA A 96 8.12 8.30 1.70
N LYS A 97 9.29 8.65 1.18
CA LYS A 97 10.40 7.71 1.04
C LYS A 97 10.91 7.25 2.40
N PHE A 98 11.37 6.02 2.50
CA PHE A 98 12.08 5.49 3.65
C PHE A 98 13.51 6.03 3.69
N ALA A 99 13.94 6.42 4.88
CA ALA A 99 15.36 6.61 5.17
C ALA A 99 15.99 5.27 5.61
N ALA A 100 17.31 5.12 5.43
CA ALA A 100 18.02 3.91 5.87
C ALA A 100 17.85 3.68 7.38
N ALA A 101 17.97 4.74 8.20
CA ALA A 101 17.79 4.65 9.64
C ALA A 101 16.37 4.21 10.05
N GLU A 102 15.35 4.60 9.28
CA GLU A 102 13.98 4.19 9.52
C GLU A 102 13.77 2.72 9.17
N ARG A 103 14.28 2.27 8.02
CA ARG A 103 14.31 0.85 7.67
C ARG A 103 14.97 0.04 8.78
N ASP A 104 16.14 0.47 9.26
CA ASP A 104 16.90 -0.27 10.29
C ASP A 104 16.14 -0.35 11.63
N GLN A 105 15.32 0.66 11.92
CA GLN A 105 14.47 0.66 13.11
C GLN A 105 13.25 -0.27 12.95
N LEU A 106 12.63 -0.31 11.78
CA LEU A 106 11.37 -1.04 11.54
C LEU A 106 11.58 -2.49 11.12
N TRP A 107 12.64 -2.76 10.37
CA TRP A 107 12.93 -4.07 9.77
C TRP A 107 13.00 -5.22 10.78
N PRO A 108 13.64 -5.10 11.96
CA PRO A 108 13.69 -6.20 12.94
C PRO A 108 12.32 -6.69 13.39
N GLY A 109 11.28 -5.84 13.35
CA GLY A 109 9.91 -6.20 13.71
C GLY A 109 9.16 -7.01 12.65
N ILE A 110 9.67 -7.08 11.42
CA ILE A 110 9.00 -7.71 10.26
C ILE A 110 9.88 -8.66 9.46
N ALA A 111 11.20 -8.68 9.68
CA ALA A 111 12.15 -9.43 8.87
C ALA A 111 11.79 -10.92 8.76
N GLU A 112 11.48 -11.56 9.89
CA GLU A 112 11.10 -12.98 9.91
C GLU A 112 9.79 -13.25 9.16
N ALA A 113 8.79 -12.37 9.30
CA ALA A 113 7.52 -12.52 8.60
C ALA A 113 7.68 -12.33 7.08
N VAL A 114 8.45 -11.33 6.66
CA VAL A 114 8.74 -11.11 5.23
C VAL A 114 9.54 -12.27 4.65
N LYS A 115 10.52 -12.80 5.38
CA LYS A 115 11.30 -13.95 4.94
C LYS A 115 10.45 -15.22 4.81
N ALA A 116 9.50 -15.44 5.72
CA ALA A 116 8.57 -16.55 5.65
C ALA A 116 7.61 -16.45 4.46
N ASP A 117 7.17 -15.24 4.10
CA ASP A 117 6.28 -15.01 2.95
C ASP A 117 7.00 -15.12 1.59
N ARG A 118 8.32 -14.93 1.57
CA ARG A 118 9.16 -15.02 0.35
C ARG A 118 9.68 -16.42 0.06
N GLY A 119 9.67 -17.33 1.04
CA GLY A 119 10.19 -18.70 0.96
C GLY A 119 9.20 -19.69 0.39
#